data_AF-X1SYY6-F1
#
_entry.id   AF-X1SYY6-F1
#
_cell.length_a   1.000
_cell.length_b   1.000
_cell.length_c   1.000
_cell.angle_alpha   90.00
_cell.angle_beta   90.00
_cell.angle_gamma   90.00
#
_symmetry.space_group_name_H-M   'P 1'
#
loop_
_entity.id
_entity.type
_entity.pdbx_description
1 polymer ?
#
loop_
_entity_poly.entity_id
_entity_poly.type
_entity_poly.pdbx_seq_one_letter_code
_entity_poly.pdbx_strand_id
1 'polypeptide(L)'
;TSMRISGDVDYFLRVLQHGDLAVVGSIGCDITVHAGQEGTCLADDTSVVMNEIFAITERYRPLLDQAGIYRRVQQQLGAYALGLAFKYWRMGLKDACHSYREIVRMSGVRKIEVLLAVLRLLSLRLILKITGIRLVPVHPSQSLRHKNAC
;
A
#
# COMPACT_ATOMS: atom_id res chain seq x y z
N THR A 1 -4.32 -4.77 20.43
CA THR A 1 -3.49 -5.13 19.26
C THR A 1 -2.37 -4.14 19.11
N SER A 2 -1.12 -4.58 19.29
CA SER A 2 0.09 -3.78 19.03
C SER A 2 0.18 -3.49 17.54
N MET A 3 -0.15 -2.28 17.13
CA MET A 3 0.02 -1.81 15.76
C MET A 3 1.52 -1.63 15.51
N ARG A 4 2.05 -2.28 14.48
CA ARG A 4 3.50 -2.34 14.25
C ARG A 4 3.97 -1.49 13.08
N ILE A 5 3.21 -1.39 12.00
CA ILE A 5 3.72 -0.80 10.75
C ILE A 5 2.72 0.16 10.08
N SER A 6 1.41 -0.09 10.14
CA SER A 6 0.40 0.74 9.42
C SER A 6 -0.31 1.79 10.29
N GLY A 7 0.45 2.51 11.11
CA GLY A 7 -0.09 3.51 12.04
C GLY A 7 -0.68 4.76 11.37
N ASP A 8 -0.17 5.14 10.21
CA ASP A 8 -0.64 6.25 9.40
C ASP A 8 -2.05 5.99 8.85
N VAL A 9 -2.29 4.81 8.26
CA VAL A 9 -3.60 4.43 7.71
C VAL A 9 -4.66 4.40 8.82
N ASP A 10 -4.35 3.80 9.97
CA ASP A 10 -5.25 3.78 11.12
C ASP A 10 -5.51 5.19 11.67
N TYR A 11 -4.48 6.04 11.75
CA TYR A 11 -4.64 7.44 12.16
C TYR A 11 -5.58 8.21 11.22
N PHE A 12 -5.37 8.14 9.91
CA PHE A 12 -6.23 8.84 8.94
C PHE A 12 -7.67 8.33 8.96
N LEU A 13 -7.88 7.03 9.11
CA LEU A 13 -9.23 6.47 9.25
C LEU A 13 -9.92 6.93 10.54
N ARG A 14 -9.19 7.10 11.65
CA ARG A 14 -9.74 7.74 12.87
C ARG A 14 -10.10 9.19 12.66
N VAL A 15 -9.27 9.98 11.97
CA VAL A 15 -9.61 11.37 11.66
C VAL A 15 -10.88 11.44 10.82
N LEU A 16 -11.04 10.56 9.83
CA LEU A 16 -12.23 10.48 8.98
C LEU A 16 -13.52 10.10 9.72
N GLN A 17 -13.43 9.54 10.93
CA GLN A 17 -14.61 9.33 11.77
C GLN A 17 -15.14 10.63 12.39
N HIS A 18 -14.32 11.67 12.45
CA HIS A 18 -14.61 12.92 13.15
C HIS A 18 -14.67 14.15 12.22
N GLY A 19 -14.23 14.02 10.97
CA GLY A 19 -14.28 15.12 10.00
C GLY A 19 -13.73 14.71 8.64
N ASP A 20 -13.56 15.70 7.76
CA ASP A 20 -13.10 15.49 6.39
C ASP A 20 -11.59 15.70 6.25
N LEU A 21 -10.99 14.95 5.33
CA LEU A 21 -9.61 15.17 4.88
C LEU A 21 -9.61 15.77 3.47
N ALA A 22 -8.90 16.88 3.29
CA ALA A 22 -8.66 17.47 1.99
C ALA A 22 -7.36 16.92 1.39
N VAL A 23 -7.41 16.50 0.12
CA VAL A 23 -6.20 16.16 -0.66
C VAL A 23 -5.78 17.41 -1.43
N VAL A 24 -4.57 17.90 -1.14
CA VAL A 24 -4.03 19.12 -1.76
C VAL A 24 -2.97 18.75 -2.79
N GLY A 25 -2.94 19.43 -3.93
CA GLY A 25 -1.98 19.20 -5.01
C GLY A 25 -0.58 19.79 -4.78
N SER A 26 -0.32 20.39 -3.62
CA SER A 26 0.95 21.01 -3.26
C SER A 26 1.80 20.09 -2.41
N ILE A 27 3.12 20.10 -2.62
CA ILE A 27 4.08 19.37 -1.79
C ILE A 27 4.25 20.14 -0.48
N GLY A 28 3.76 19.57 0.63
CA GLY A 28 3.91 20.15 1.98
C GLY A 28 5.09 19.59 2.78
N CYS A 29 5.60 18.41 2.41
CA CYS A 29 6.70 17.73 3.09
C CYS A 29 7.39 16.75 2.14
N ASP A 30 8.72 16.76 2.13
CA ASP A 30 9.54 15.75 1.46
C ASP A 30 10.07 14.73 2.48
N ILE A 31 9.72 13.46 2.28
CA ILE A 31 10.15 12.36 3.15
C ILE A 31 11.35 11.67 2.50
N THR A 32 12.50 11.71 3.16
CA THR A 32 13.71 11.01 2.71
C THR A 32 13.76 9.61 3.33
N VAL A 33 13.83 8.58 2.48
CA VAL A 33 13.97 7.19 2.89
C VAL A 33 15.44 6.83 2.83
N HIS A 34 16.04 6.51 3.98
CA HIS A 34 17.44 6.09 4.06
C HIS A 34 17.56 4.57 3.97
N ALA A 35 18.61 4.09 3.29
CA ALA A 35 18.96 2.68 3.33
C ALA A 35 19.31 2.27 4.77
N GLY A 36 18.64 1.24 5.28
CA GLY A 36 18.85 0.76 6.66
C GLY A 36 17.98 1.42 7.72
N GLN A 37 16.92 2.15 7.36
CA GLN A 37 15.88 2.51 8.32
C GLN A 37 15.25 1.25 8.92
N GLU A 38 14.80 1.33 10.17
CA GLU A 38 14.05 0.23 10.82
C GLU A 38 12.87 -0.28 9.97
N GLY A 39 12.22 0.64 9.23
CA GLY A 39 11.17 0.32 8.26
C GLY A 39 11.62 -0.59 7.12
N THR A 40 12.90 -0.55 6.71
CA THR A 40 13.45 -1.48 5.72
C THR A 40 13.65 -2.89 6.27
N CYS A 41 13.95 -3.05 7.57
CA CYS A 41 14.01 -4.37 8.22
C CYS A 41 12.61 -4.97 8.44
N LEU A 42 11.60 -4.13 8.66
CA LEU A 42 10.20 -4.53 8.74
C LEU A 42 9.60 -4.86 7.36
N ALA A 43 10.19 -4.35 6.27
CA ALA A 43 9.78 -4.68 4.91
C ALA A 43 10.07 -6.14 4.51
N ASP A 44 10.97 -6.83 5.21
CA ASP A 44 11.23 -8.25 5.00
C ASP A 44 10.08 -9.14 5.50
N ASP A 45 9.29 -8.66 6.48
CA ASP A 45 8.05 -9.32 6.93
C ASP A 45 6.82 -8.68 6.29
N THR A 46 6.92 -8.51 4.98
CA THR A 46 5.97 -7.79 4.14
C THR A 46 4.54 -8.38 4.22
N SER A 47 4.42 -9.65 4.61
CA SER A 47 3.15 -10.33 4.87
C SER A 47 2.41 -9.78 6.10
N VAL A 48 3.14 -9.35 7.14
CA VAL A 48 2.57 -8.74 8.35
C VAL A 48 1.92 -7.41 8.02
N VAL A 49 2.56 -6.59 7.17
CA VAL A 49 2.01 -5.31 6.72
C VAL A 49 0.66 -5.50 6.03
N MET A 50 0.57 -6.45 5.10
CA MET A 50 -0.70 -6.70 4.42
C MET A 50 -1.79 -7.22 5.37
N ASN A 51 -1.44 -8.13 6.28
CA ASN A 51 -2.38 -8.59 7.31
C ASN A 51 -2.89 -7.43 8.18
N GLU A 52 -2.01 -6.53 8.58
CA GLU A 52 -2.36 -5.35 9.38
C GLU A 52 -3.32 -4.43 8.60
N ILE A 53 -3.06 -4.15 7.33
CA ILE A 53 -3.93 -3.33 6.48
C ILE A 53 -5.31 -3.98 6.29
N PHE A 54 -5.38 -5.30 6.08
CA PHE A 54 -6.66 -6.02 6.03
C PHE A 54 -7.42 -5.93 7.36
N ALA A 55 -6.73 -6.10 8.49
CA ALA A 55 -7.34 -5.98 9.81
C ALA A 55 -7.85 -4.56 10.11
N ILE A 56 -7.10 -3.53 9.72
CA ILE A 56 -7.52 -2.13 9.81
C ILE A 56 -8.76 -1.91 8.93
N THR A 57 -8.74 -2.38 7.69
CA THR A 57 -9.88 -2.24 6.77
C THR A 57 -11.14 -2.89 7.34
N GLU A 58 -11.02 -4.06 7.99
CA GLU A 58 -12.15 -4.72 8.65
C GLU A 58 -12.63 -3.95 9.88
N ARG A 59 -11.71 -3.40 10.69
CA ARG A 59 -12.06 -2.57 11.85
C ARG A 59 -12.89 -1.35 11.46
N TYR A 60 -12.52 -0.67 10.37
CA TYR A 60 -13.23 0.52 9.87
C TYR A 60 -14.31 0.18 8.84
N ARG A 61 -14.73 -1.08 8.74
CA ARG A 61 -15.78 -1.51 7.82
C ARG A 61 -17.05 -0.65 7.88
N PRO A 62 -17.62 -0.30 9.06
CA PRO A 62 -18.84 0.53 9.09
C PRO A 62 -18.65 1.88 8.39
N LEU A 63 -17.51 2.54 8.60
CA LEU A 63 -17.17 3.81 7.95
C LEU A 63 -17.03 3.64 6.43
N LEU A 64 -16.32 2.59 6.00
CA LEU A 64 -16.09 2.32 4.59
C LEU A 64 -17.36 1.86 3.85
N ASP A 65 -18.27 1.18 4.54
CA ASP A 65 -19.58 0.78 4.01
C ASP A 65 -20.53 1.99 3.90
N GLN A 66 -20.53 2.90 4.88
CA GLN A 66 -21.27 4.17 4.80
C GLN A 66 -20.83 5.01 3.59
N ALA A 67 -19.53 5.04 3.30
CA ALA A 67 -18.97 5.68 2.11
C ALA A 67 -19.16 4.86 0.81
N GLY A 68 -19.69 3.63 0.88
CA GLY A 68 -19.91 2.75 -0.28
C GLY A 68 -18.63 2.23 -0.94
N ILE A 69 -17.49 2.28 -0.26
CA ILE A 69 -16.17 1.95 -0.82
C ILE A 69 -15.54 0.67 -0.26
N TYR A 70 -16.03 0.11 0.85
CA TYR A 70 -15.43 -1.06 1.52
C TYR A 70 -15.09 -2.20 0.56
N ARG A 71 -16.06 -2.62 -0.28
CA ARG A 71 -15.84 -3.70 -1.25
C ARG A 71 -14.75 -3.37 -2.27
N ARG A 72 -14.66 -2.11 -2.70
CA ARG A 72 -13.62 -1.66 -3.65
C ARG A 72 -12.24 -1.68 -2.99
N VAL A 73 -12.14 -1.26 -1.74
CA VAL A 73 -10.90 -1.31 -0.95
C VAL A 73 -10.43 -2.76 -0.79
N GLN A 74 -11.31 -3.68 -0.38
CA GLN A 74 -11.02 -5.11 -0.26
C GLN A 74 -10.51 -5.71 -1.58
N GLN A 75 -11.16 -5.37 -2.70
CA GLN A 75 -10.73 -5.81 -4.04
C GLN A 75 -9.33 -5.29 -4.40
N GLN A 76 -9.03 -4.02 -4.11
CA GLN A 76 -7.74 -3.41 -4.40
C GLN A 76 -6.62 -4.01 -3.54
N LEU A 77 -6.87 -4.23 -2.25
CA LEU A 77 -5.92 -4.91 -1.36
C LEU A 77 -5.64 -6.34 -1.83
N GLY A 78 -6.68 -7.07 -2.25
CA GLY A 78 -6.52 -8.40 -2.83
C GLY A 78 -5.70 -8.40 -4.12
N ALA A 79 -5.94 -7.43 -5.00
CA ALA A 79 -5.18 -7.29 -6.25
C ALA A 79 -3.71 -6.95 -5.98
N TYR A 80 -3.45 -6.08 -4.99
CA TYR A 80 -2.10 -5.72 -4.58
C TYR A 80 -1.35 -6.92 -3.99
N ALA A 81 -1.98 -7.69 -3.10
CA ALA A 81 -1.41 -8.91 -2.53
C ALA A 81 -1.10 -9.96 -3.62
N LEU A 82 -1.97 -10.15 -4.62
CA LEU A 82 -1.65 -11.02 -5.76
C LEU A 82 -0.48 -10.49 -6.61
N GLY A 83 -0.39 -9.18 -6.81
CA GLY A 83 0.75 -8.56 -7.48
C GLY A 83 2.07 -8.81 -6.75
N LEU A 84 2.05 -8.74 -5.41
CA LEU A 84 3.20 -9.10 -4.57
C LEU A 84 3.52 -10.59 -4.66
N ALA A 85 2.52 -11.47 -4.57
CA ALA A 85 2.73 -12.91 -4.74
C ALA A 85 3.43 -13.23 -6.08
N PHE A 86 3.00 -12.60 -7.17
CA PHE A 86 3.64 -12.75 -8.49
C PHE A 86 5.07 -12.22 -8.53
N LYS A 87 5.33 -11.05 -7.91
CA LYS A 87 6.68 -10.48 -7.78
C LYS A 87 7.61 -11.47 -7.06
N TYR A 88 7.22 -11.97 -5.90
CA TYR A 88 8.03 -12.90 -5.10
C TYR A 88 8.22 -14.25 -5.79
N TRP A 89 7.20 -14.74 -6.49
CA TRP A 89 7.34 -15.93 -7.34
C TRP A 89 8.41 -15.76 -8.41
N ARG A 90 8.43 -14.62 -9.13
CA ARG A 90 9.47 -14.29 -10.12
C ARG A 90 10.88 -14.19 -9.51
N MET A 91 10.98 -13.84 -8.23
CA MET A 91 12.24 -13.76 -7.50
C MET A 91 12.69 -15.11 -6.90
N GLY A 92 11.91 -16.18 -7.08
CA GLY A 92 12.20 -17.50 -6.50
C GLY A 92 11.83 -17.66 -5.03
N LEU A 93 11.20 -16.64 -4.43
CA LEU A 93 10.82 -16.61 -3.01
C LEU A 93 9.44 -17.26 -2.82
N LYS A 94 9.42 -18.60 -2.73
CA LYS A 94 8.20 -19.41 -2.70
C LYS A 94 7.38 -19.20 -1.42
N ASP A 95 8.02 -19.10 -0.26
CA ASP A 95 7.32 -18.96 1.02
C ASP A 95 6.56 -17.62 1.09
N ALA A 96 7.21 -16.52 0.71
CA ALA A 96 6.57 -15.22 0.61
C ALA A 96 5.39 -15.24 -0.38
N CYS A 97 5.56 -15.87 -1.56
CA CYS A 97 4.46 -16.05 -2.52
C CYS A 97 3.27 -16.79 -1.90
N HIS A 98 3.52 -17.87 -1.15
CA HIS A 98 2.47 -18.62 -0.47
C HIS A 98 1.71 -17.76 0.53
N SER A 99 2.42 -17.06 1.41
CA SER A 99 1.82 -16.18 2.43
C SER A 99 0.86 -15.15 1.82
N TYR A 100 1.25 -14.50 0.72
CA TYR A 100 0.37 -13.54 0.04
C TYR A 100 -0.86 -14.15 -0.61
N ARG A 101 -0.74 -15.37 -1.14
CA ARG A 101 -1.90 -16.08 -1.70
C ARG A 101 -2.87 -16.50 -0.60
N GLU A 102 -2.37 -16.89 0.56
CA GLU A 102 -3.20 -17.19 1.72
C GLU A 102 -3.94 -15.96 2.23
N ILE A 103 -3.28 -14.80 2.32
CA ILE A 103 -3.93 -13.53 2.69
C ILE A 103 -5.15 -13.24 1.79
N VAL A 104 -4.99 -13.40 0.47
CA VAL A 104 -6.10 -13.19 -0.49
C VAL A 104 -7.19 -14.25 -0.34
N ARG A 105 -6.83 -15.48 0.03
CA ARG A 105 -7.80 -16.54 0.28
C ARG A 105 -8.61 -16.27 1.56
N MET A 106 -7.96 -15.76 2.59
CA MET A 106 -8.57 -15.49 3.90
C MET A 106 -9.41 -14.21 3.92
N SER A 107 -9.16 -13.24 3.03
CA SER A 107 -9.92 -11.99 2.96
C SER A 107 -11.36 -12.15 2.44
N GLY A 108 -11.74 -13.34 1.97
CA GLY A 108 -13.12 -13.65 1.56
C GLY A 108 -13.56 -12.97 0.25
N VAL A 109 -12.66 -12.29 -0.46
CA VAL A 109 -12.96 -11.65 -1.74
C VAL A 109 -13.09 -12.69 -2.84
N ARG A 110 -14.16 -12.60 -3.65
CA ARG A 110 -14.36 -13.53 -4.78
C ARG A 110 -13.21 -13.39 -5.78
N LYS A 111 -12.66 -14.52 -6.24
CA LYS A 111 -11.52 -14.56 -7.19
C LYS A 111 -11.72 -13.70 -8.43
N ILE A 112 -12.94 -13.68 -8.98
CA ILE A 112 -13.31 -12.88 -10.16
C ILE A 112 -13.16 -11.39 -9.87
N GLU A 113 -13.55 -10.94 -8.69
CA GLU A 113 -13.48 -9.53 -8.29
C GLU A 113 -12.04 -9.07 -8.11
N VAL A 114 -11.20 -9.93 -7.55
CA VAL A 114 -9.75 -9.67 -7.46
C VAL A 114 -9.14 -9.60 -8.85
N LEU A 115 -9.51 -10.49 -9.76
CA LEU A 115 -9.01 -10.48 -11.15
C LEU A 115 -9.41 -9.18 -11.88
N LEU A 116 -10.66 -8.74 -11.73
CA LEU A 116 -11.13 -7.47 -12.27
C LEU A 116 -10.36 -6.27 -11.69
N ALA A 117 -10.05 -6.30 -10.38
CA ALA A 117 -9.24 -5.27 -9.75
C ALA A 117 -7.78 -5.29 -10.24
N VAL A 118 -7.19 -6.45 -10.46
CA VAL A 118 -5.87 -6.59 -11.10
C VAL A 118 -5.91 -5.98 -12.51
N LEU A 119 -6.92 -6.32 -13.33
CA LEU A 119 -7.07 -5.75 -14.67
C LEU A 119 -7.21 -4.23 -14.64
N ARG A 120 -7.99 -3.68 -13.71
CA ARG A 120 -8.11 -2.23 -13.50
C ARG A 120 -6.78 -1.58 -13.09
N LEU A 121 -6.01 -2.24 -12.24
CA LEU A 121 -4.71 -1.73 -11.80
C LEU A 121 -3.71 -1.75 -12.97
N LEU A 122 -3.72 -2.80 -13.78
CA LEU A 122 -2.89 -2.92 -14.98
C LEU A 122 -3.29 -1.91 -16.05
N SER A 123 -4.59 -1.69 -16.28
CA SER A 123 -5.05 -0.68 -17.23
C SER A 123 -4.70 0.72 -16.76
N LEU A 124 -4.87 1.04 -15.48
CA LEU A 124 -4.45 2.32 -14.91
C LEU A 124 -2.95 2.52 -15.07
N ARG A 125 -2.13 1.51 -14.75
CA ARG A 125 -0.67 1.58 -14.97
C ARG A 125 -0.31 1.81 -16.43
N LEU A 126 -1.01 1.15 -17.35
CA LEU A 126 -0.80 1.32 -18.79
C LEU A 126 -1.16 2.73 -19.22
N ILE A 127 -2.30 3.27 -18.77
CA ILE A 127 -2.73 4.64 -19.04
C ILE A 127 -1.69 5.62 -18.51
N LEU A 128 -1.29 5.51 -17.25
CA LEU A 128 -0.27 6.37 -16.64
C LEU A 128 1.07 6.31 -17.40
N LYS A 129 1.45 5.12 -17.88
CA LYS A 129 2.66 4.95 -18.70
C LYS A 129 2.54 5.64 -20.06
N ILE A 130 1.38 5.56 -20.71
CA ILE A 130 1.11 6.18 -22.01
C ILE A 130 1.00 7.70 -21.87
N THR A 131 0.32 8.20 -20.84
CA THR A 131 0.13 9.63 -20.59
C THR A 131 1.35 10.31 -19.98
N GLY A 132 2.38 9.54 -19.60
CA GLY A 132 3.58 10.06 -18.95
C GLY A 132 3.36 10.57 -17.53
N ILE A 133 2.14 10.41 -16.97
CA ILE A 133 1.81 10.83 -15.60
C ILE A 133 2.51 9.89 -14.62
N ARG A 134 3.49 10.41 -13.88
CA ARG A 134 4.11 9.70 -12.76
C ARG A 134 3.41 10.09 -11.47
N LEU A 135 2.70 9.13 -10.85
CA LEU A 135 2.11 9.30 -9.52
C LEU A 135 3.16 9.34 -8.39
N VAL A 136 4.42 9.04 -8.69
CA VAL A 136 5.52 9.13 -7.73
C VAL A 136 6.63 9.99 -8.34
N PRO A 137 6.85 11.23 -7.85
CA PRO A 137 8.07 11.96 -8.12
C PRO A 137 9.20 11.30 -7.32
N VAL A 138 9.87 10.30 -7.90
CA VAL A 138 11.15 9.83 -7.38
C VAL A 138 12.22 10.76 -7.94
N HIS A 139 12.42 11.90 -7.29
CA HIS A 139 13.65 12.64 -7.48
C HIS A 139 14.69 12.05 -6.53
N PRO A 140 15.78 11.45 -7.03
CA PRO A 140 16.90 11.15 -6.16
C PRO A 140 17.36 12.48 -5.55
N SER A 141 17.31 12.60 -4.22
CA SER A 141 17.85 13.77 -3.54
C SER A 141 19.34 13.84 -3.89
N GLN A 142 19.74 14.86 -4.64
CA GLN A 142 21.16 15.19 -4.75
C GLN A 142 21.58 15.55 -3.32
N SER A 143 22.33 14.67 -2.65
CA SER A 143 22.85 14.99 -1.32
C SER A 143 23.62 16.29 -1.45
N LEU A 144 23.15 17.36 -0.82
CA LEU A 144 23.95 18.54 -0.59
C LEU A 144 25.18 18.05 0.16
N ARG A 145 26.29 17.88 -0.56
CA ARG A 145 27.62 17.73 0.04
C ARG A 145 27.82 19.01 0.86
N HIS A 146 27.49 18.96 2.13
CA HIS A 146 28.07 19.86 3.11
C HIS A 146 29.57 19.58 3.04
N LYS A 147 30.26 20.39 2.24
CA LYS A 147 31.68 20.63 2.42
C LYS A 147 31.79 21.23 3.81
N ASN A 148 32.14 20.39 4.78
CA ASN A 148 32.62 20.85 6.07
C ASN A 148 33.89 21.63 5.80
N ALA A 149 33.76 22.96 5.77
CA ALA A 149 34.88 23.86 6.00
C ALA A 149 34.92 24.11 7.50
N CYS A 150 35.76 23.33 8.19
CA CYS A 150 36.50 23.76 9.37
C CYS A 150 37.97 23.59 9.06
#